data_AF-A0A1P8YBV7-F1
#
_entry.id   AF-A0A1P8YBV7-F1
#
_cell.length_a   1.000
_cell.length_b   1.000
_cell.length_c   1.000
_cell.angle_alpha   90.00
_cell.angle_beta   90.00
_cell.angle_gamma   90.00
#
_symmetry.space_group_name_H-M   'P 1'
#
loop_
_entity.id
_entity.type
_entity.pdbx_description
1 polymer ?
#
loop_
_entity_poly.entity_id
_entity_poly.type
_entity_poly.pdbx_seq_one_letter_code
_entity_poly.pdbx_strand_id
1 'polypeptide(L)'
;MSDSRPPEFIGALAERIGADVAPMGSAGAKAMAVLRGEADAYVHAGGQWEWDSAAPVGVAQAAGLHCSRIDGTPLVYNEAHPYLPDLVICRPELARPLLDGIAALTGAPADSPRVAMAREYLSSLVSHDASKVRLAADCFRVENGQRTGDSGPEIIAELEHGDQYKPITGIRDLEFREWGPNVVARFLLDMGAGEHVITVAITEHFSVPGGEIESILAIIEPHPAAG
;
A
#
# COMPACT_ATOMS: atom_id res chain seq x y z
N MET A 1 4.76 -17.12 10.57
CA MET A 1 4.08 -16.02 11.28
C MET A 1 3.87 -14.92 10.26
N SER A 2 2.66 -14.36 10.16
CA SER A 2 2.41 -13.21 9.28
C SER A 2 3.10 -12.00 9.90
N ASP A 3 4.31 -11.71 9.45
CA ASP A 3 5.01 -10.48 9.82
C ASP A 3 4.46 -9.36 8.94
N SER A 4 3.57 -8.55 9.50
CA SER A 4 2.95 -7.45 8.75
C SER A 4 3.95 -6.29 8.68
N ARG A 5 4.41 -5.94 7.47
CA ARG A 5 5.29 -4.77 7.24
C ARG A 5 4.65 -3.51 7.83
N PRO A 6 5.35 -2.78 8.73
CA PRO A 6 4.84 -1.52 9.27
C PRO A 6 4.63 -0.49 8.15
N PRO A 7 3.68 0.46 8.31
CA PRO A 7 3.57 1.61 7.42
C PRO A 7 4.89 2.37 7.32
N GLU A 8 5.27 2.83 6.13
CA GLU A 8 6.51 3.59 5.92
C GLU A 8 6.59 4.83 6.83
N PHE A 9 5.45 5.49 7.05
CA PHE A 9 5.37 6.67 7.91
C PHE A 9 5.40 6.39 9.42
N ILE A 10 5.39 5.12 9.87
CA ILE A 10 5.17 4.81 11.29
C ILE A 10 6.28 5.34 12.19
N GLY A 11 7.55 5.30 11.73
CA GLY A 11 8.69 5.78 12.49
C GLY A 11 8.63 7.30 12.70
N ALA A 12 8.42 8.03 11.61
CA ALA A 12 8.25 9.49 11.65
C ALA A 12 7.01 9.91 12.46
N LEU A 13 5.93 9.13 12.41
CA LEU A 13 4.74 9.37 13.24
C LEU A 13 5.06 9.21 14.72
N ALA A 14 5.74 8.13 15.09
CA ALA A 14 6.13 7.84 16.47
C ALA A 14 7.03 8.95 17.04
N GLU A 15 8.05 9.37 16.29
CA GLU A 15 8.90 10.52 16.66
C GLU A 15 8.09 11.80 16.86
N ARG A 16 7.15 12.09 15.95
CA ARG A 16 6.33 13.31 15.97
C ARG A 16 5.44 13.40 17.20
N ILE A 17 4.88 12.27 17.65
CA ILE A 17 3.92 12.23 18.76
C ILE A 17 4.55 11.76 20.07
N GLY A 18 5.85 11.46 20.08
CA GLY A 18 6.57 10.96 21.25
C GLY A 18 6.13 9.57 21.67
N ALA A 19 5.90 8.67 20.72
CA ALA A 19 5.52 7.28 20.94
C ALA A 19 6.67 6.31 20.57
N ASP A 20 6.55 5.06 21.05
CA ASP A 20 7.42 3.96 20.67
C ASP A 20 6.68 2.98 19.72
N VAL A 21 7.42 2.31 18.84
CA VAL A 21 6.87 1.32 17.91
C VAL A 21 7.19 -0.09 18.37
N ALA A 22 6.17 -0.91 18.59
CA ALA A 22 6.31 -2.32 18.95
C ALA A 22 5.88 -3.24 17.79
N PRO A 23 6.74 -4.14 17.28
CA PRO A 23 6.35 -5.10 16.26
C PRO A 23 5.41 -6.15 16.86
N MET A 24 4.32 -6.45 16.15
CA MET A 24 3.37 -7.49 16.58
C MET A 24 2.69 -8.13 15.37
N GLY A 25 2.75 -9.47 15.30
CA GLY A 25 2.04 -10.26 14.29
C GLY A 25 0.54 -10.34 14.58
N SER A 26 -0.27 -10.61 13.55
CA SER A 26 -1.74 -10.71 13.60
C SER A 26 -2.48 -9.39 13.86
N ALA A 27 -3.45 -9.07 13.01
CA ALA A 27 -4.35 -7.93 13.21
C ALA A 27 -5.18 -8.05 14.49
N GLY A 28 -5.66 -9.25 14.80
CA GLY A 28 -6.42 -9.52 16.02
C GLY A 28 -5.60 -9.33 17.29
N ALA A 29 -4.34 -9.79 17.31
CA ALA A 29 -3.47 -9.59 18.46
C ALA A 29 -3.19 -8.11 18.73
N LYS A 30 -2.91 -7.33 17.66
CA LYS A 30 -2.70 -5.87 17.75
C LYS A 30 -3.92 -5.13 18.29
N ALA A 31 -5.12 -5.44 17.79
CA ALA A 31 -6.34 -4.84 18.30
C ALA A 31 -6.59 -5.19 19.78
N MET A 32 -6.33 -6.43 20.19
CA MET A 32 -6.49 -6.85 21.58
C MET A 32 -5.43 -6.23 22.51
N ALA A 33 -4.22 -5.96 22.02
CA ALA A 33 -3.22 -5.21 22.77
C ALA A 33 -3.72 -3.81 23.12
N VAL A 34 -4.36 -3.12 22.17
CA VAL A 34 -5.00 -1.81 22.42
C VAL A 34 -6.14 -1.93 23.43
N LEU A 35 -7.03 -2.90 23.23
CA LEU A 35 -8.16 -3.14 24.13
C LEU A 35 -7.73 -3.42 25.58
N ARG A 36 -6.62 -4.15 25.76
CA ARG A 36 -6.06 -4.47 27.08
C ARG A 36 -5.19 -3.36 27.68
N GLY A 37 -4.94 -2.28 26.94
CA GLY A 37 -4.04 -1.20 27.37
C GLY A 37 -2.55 -1.59 27.35
N GLU A 38 -2.19 -2.65 26.63
CA GLU A 38 -0.79 -3.05 26.39
C GLU A 38 -0.14 -2.21 25.29
N ALA A 39 -0.95 -1.64 24.40
CA ALA A 39 -0.56 -0.69 23.38
C ALA A 39 -1.55 0.48 23.35
N ASP A 40 -1.09 1.64 22.90
CA ASP A 40 -1.91 2.85 22.83
C ASP A 40 -2.72 2.95 21.53
N ALA A 41 -2.15 2.41 20.46
CA ALA A 41 -2.73 2.41 19.13
C ALA A 41 -2.22 1.23 18.30
N TYR A 42 -3.05 0.81 17.37
CA TYR A 42 -2.73 -0.05 16.25
C TYR A 42 -2.97 0.74 14.97
N VAL A 43 -1.90 1.02 14.24
CA VAL A 43 -1.92 1.68 12.93
C VAL A 43 -1.45 0.69 11.88
N HIS A 44 -2.21 0.57 10.79
CA HIS A 44 -1.90 -0.31 9.66
C HIS A 44 -2.05 0.45 8.35
N ALA A 45 -1.19 0.14 7.38
CA ALA A 45 -1.24 0.63 6.01
C ALA A 45 -0.53 -0.35 5.05
N GLY A 46 -0.79 -0.21 3.76
CA GLY A 46 -0.31 -1.12 2.70
C GLY A 46 -1.23 -2.33 2.49
N GLY A 47 -2.43 -2.31 3.04
CA GLY A 47 -3.46 -3.30 2.73
C GLY A 47 -3.61 -4.43 3.72
N GLN A 48 -4.86 -4.80 3.92
CA GLN A 48 -5.32 -6.03 4.54
C GLN A 48 -6.71 -6.34 3.95
N TRP A 49 -7.27 -7.48 4.31
CA TRP A 49 -8.63 -7.81 3.91
C TRP A 49 -9.64 -7.39 4.96
N GLU A 50 -10.89 -7.22 4.55
CA GLU A 50 -12.00 -6.95 5.46
C GLU A 50 -12.05 -7.99 6.59
N TRP A 51 -11.89 -9.28 6.29
CA TRP A 51 -11.94 -10.36 7.29
C TRP A 51 -10.79 -10.32 8.29
N ASP A 52 -9.65 -9.71 7.97
CA ASP A 52 -8.53 -9.56 8.91
C ASP A 52 -8.87 -8.58 10.05
N SER A 53 -9.77 -7.62 9.78
CA SER A 53 -10.10 -6.52 10.70
C SER A 53 -11.53 -6.52 11.22
N ALA A 54 -12.50 -7.12 10.51
CA ALA A 54 -13.92 -6.99 10.82
C ALA A 54 -14.26 -7.40 12.26
N ALA A 55 -13.83 -8.58 12.70
CA ALA A 55 -14.06 -9.02 14.07
C ALA A 55 -13.27 -8.20 15.11
N PRO A 56 -11.95 -7.97 14.97
CA PRO A 56 -11.18 -7.11 15.88
C PRO A 56 -11.75 -5.70 16.03
N VAL A 57 -12.18 -5.07 14.93
CA VAL A 57 -12.77 -3.73 14.91
C VAL A 57 -14.12 -3.71 15.61
N GLY A 58 -14.99 -4.70 15.34
CA GLY A 58 -16.28 -4.79 16.04
C GLY A 58 -16.12 -4.91 17.56
N VAL A 59 -15.13 -5.68 18.02
CA VAL A 59 -14.80 -5.80 19.45
C VAL A 59 -14.25 -4.47 20.01
N ALA A 60 -13.33 -3.82 19.30
CA ALA A 60 -12.75 -2.55 19.72
C ALA A 60 -13.81 -1.42 19.81
N GLN A 61 -14.70 -1.34 18.81
CA GLN A 61 -15.82 -0.39 18.81
C GLN A 61 -16.79 -0.64 19.96
N ALA A 62 -17.14 -1.91 20.23
CA ALA A 62 -18.00 -2.27 21.36
C ALA A 62 -17.37 -1.92 22.72
N ALA A 63 -16.03 -1.89 22.80
CA ALA A 63 -15.27 -1.45 23.96
C ALA A 63 -15.09 0.08 24.04
N GLY A 64 -15.64 0.85 23.09
CA GLY A 64 -15.54 2.32 23.07
C GLY A 64 -14.23 2.88 22.54
N LEU A 65 -13.42 2.07 21.84
CA LEU A 65 -12.21 2.53 21.18
C LEU A 65 -12.53 3.24 19.86
N HIS A 66 -11.64 4.14 19.43
CA HIS A 66 -11.70 4.76 18.11
C HIS A 66 -11.26 3.77 17.05
N CYS A 67 -12.04 3.63 15.97
CA CYS A 67 -11.73 2.79 14.82
C CYS A 67 -12.07 3.54 13.53
N SER A 68 -11.08 3.79 12.67
CA SER A 68 -11.27 4.49 11.39
C SER A 68 -10.24 4.06 10.35
N ARG A 69 -10.38 4.54 9.11
CA ARG A 69 -9.28 4.69 8.17
C ARG A 69 -8.25 5.70 8.68
N ILE A 70 -7.07 5.74 8.08
CA ILE A 70 -5.99 6.66 8.47
C ILE A 70 -6.29 8.14 8.16
N ASP A 71 -7.29 8.41 7.32
CA ASP A 71 -7.83 9.75 7.07
C ASP A 71 -9.00 10.12 8.02
N GLY A 72 -9.35 9.22 8.94
CA GLY A 72 -10.43 9.40 9.91
C GLY A 72 -11.81 9.00 9.40
N THR A 73 -11.96 8.60 8.14
CA THR A 73 -13.26 8.13 7.61
C THR A 73 -13.66 6.77 8.21
N PRO A 74 -14.96 6.45 8.30
CA PRO A 74 -15.41 5.17 8.85
C PRO A 74 -14.89 3.96 8.05
N LEU A 75 -14.63 2.86 8.76
CA LEU A 75 -14.36 1.57 8.14
C LEU A 75 -15.66 1.01 7.56
N VAL A 76 -15.65 0.66 6.27
CA VAL A 76 -16.78 0.07 5.55
C VAL A 76 -16.45 -1.40 5.26
N TYR A 77 -17.46 -2.25 5.39
CA TYR A 77 -17.36 -3.70 5.21
C TYR A 77 -18.48 -4.18 4.30
N ASN A 78 -18.36 -5.41 3.82
CA ASN A 78 -19.23 -6.03 2.82
C ASN A 78 -19.17 -5.32 1.46
N GLU A 79 -18.00 -4.78 1.12
CA GLU A 79 -17.76 -4.21 -0.20
C GLU A 79 -17.50 -5.33 -1.23
N ALA A 80 -17.91 -5.09 -2.48
CA ALA A 80 -17.63 -6.01 -3.58
C ALA A 80 -16.11 -6.20 -3.81
N HIS A 81 -15.32 -5.20 -3.40
CA HIS A 81 -13.88 -5.22 -3.37
C HIS A 81 -13.43 -5.24 -1.90
N PRO A 82 -13.29 -6.43 -1.26
CA PRO A 82 -13.17 -6.56 0.20
C PRO A 82 -11.77 -6.26 0.75
N TYR A 83 -11.08 -5.30 0.14
CA TYR A 83 -9.75 -4.85 0.51
C TYR A 83 -9.85 -3.58 1.34
N LEU A 84 -9.18 -3.59 2.49
CA LEU A 84 -9.13 -2.47 3.41
C LEU A 84 -7.68 -1.95 3.44
N PRO A 85 -7.39 -0.77 2.86
CA PRO A 85 -6.01 -0.30 2.68
C PRO A 85 -5.25 -0.07 3.97
N ASP A 86 -5.97 0.37 5.00
CA ASP A 86 -5.40 0.91 6.20
C ASP A 86 -6.46 0.96 7.31
N LEU A 87 -5.98 1.08 8.55
CA LEU A 87 -6.84 1.40 9.69
C LEU A 87 -6.05 2.05 10.83
N VAL A 88 -6.79 2.66 11.74
CA VAL A 88 -6.36 3.07 13.06
C VAL A 88 -7.34 2.52 14.08
N ILE A 89 -6.85 1.77 15.06
CA ILE A 89 -7.57 1.42 16.30
C ILE A 89 -6.80 2.05 17.46
N CYS A 90 -7.41 2.92 18.25
CA CYS A 90 -6.72 3.58 19.35
C CYS A 90 -7.66 4.01 20.48
N ARG A 91 -7.07 4.45 21.59
CA ARG A 91 -7.83 5.15 22.65
C ARG A 91 -8.41 6.46 22.09
N PRO A 92 -9.67 6.83 22.41
CA PRO A 92 -10.33 7.99 21.81
C PRO A 92 -9.55 9.30 21.92
N GLU A 93 -8.87 9.51 23.05
CA GLU A 93 -8.04 10.69 23.31
C GLU A 93 -6.80 10.81 22.39
N LEU A 94 -6.37 9.70 21.78
CA LEU A 94 -5.22 9.65 20.87
C LEU A 94 -5.60 9.77 19.39
N ALA A 95 -6.90 9.63 19.05
CA ALA A 95 -7.35 9.62 17.66
C ALA A 95 -6.91 10.87 16.89
N ARG A 96 -7.13 12.05 17.46
CA ARG A 96 -6.80 13.31 16.77
C ARG A 96 -5.29 13.52 16.58
N PRO A 97 -4.43 13.39 17.61
CA PRO A 97 -2.98 13.44 17.42
C PRO A 97 -2.44 12.47 16.37
N LEU A 98 -2.97 11.24 16.34
CA LEU A 98 -2.58 10.22 15.36
C LEU A 98 -2.98 10.63 13.94
N LEU A 99 -4.26 10.97 13.73
CA LEU A 99 -4.78 11.33 12.40
C LEU A 99 -4.14 12.62 11.87
N ASP A 100 -3.96 13.65 12.71
CA ASP A 100 -3.29 14.89 12.33
C ASP A 100 -1.80 14.64 11.98
N GLY A 101 -1.15 13.74 12.72
CA GLY A 101 0.23 13.30 12.46
C GLY A 101 0.36 12.54 11.14
N ILE A 102 -0.55 11.60 10.87
CA ILE A 102 -0.57 10.82 9.63
C ILE A 102 -0.82 11.75 8.44
N ALA A 103 -1.85 12.60 8.51
CA ALA A 103 -2.18 13.53 7.43
C ALA A 103 -1.00 14.46 7.08
N ALA A 104 -0.23 14.91 8.07
CA ALA A 104 0.96 15.73 7.86
C ALA A 104 2.12 14.99 7.18
N LEU A 105 2.20 13.67 7.36
CA LEU A 105 3.27 12.82 6.81
C LEU A 105 2.93 12.25 5.44
N THR A 106 1.66 12.00 5.14
CA THR A 106 1.23 11.39 3.89
C THR A 106 0.82 12.41 2.83
N GLY A 107 0.38 13.61 3.22
CA GLY A 107 0.13 14.75 2.31
C GLY A 107 -0.96 14.57 1.24
N ALA A 108 -1.50 13.35 1.07
CA ALA A 108 -2.52 12.98 0.12
C ALA A 108 -3.74 12.37 0.85
N PRO A 109 -4.94 12.44 0.25
CA PRO A 109 -6.09 11.66 0.73
C PRO A 109 -5.71 10.19 0.85
N ALA A 110 -6.32 9.47 1.79
CA ALA A 110 -6.13 8.02 1.85
C ALA A 110 -6.55 7.40 0.52
N ASP A 111 -5.75 6.43 0.06
CA ASP A 111 -6.03 5.74 -1.18
C ASP A 111 -7.39 5.03 -1.12
N SER A 112 -8.07 4.97 -2.26
CA SER A 112 -9.13 3.98 -2.46
C SER A 112 -8.54 2.57 -2.38
N PRO A 113 -9.37 1.53 -2.17
CA PRO A 113 -8.92 0.14 -2.22
C PRO A 113 -8.10 -0.21 -3.47
N ARG A 114 -8.51 0.26 -4.65
CA ARG A 114 -7.82 -0.03 -5.91
C ARG A 114 -6.51 0.74 -6.05
N VAL A 115 -6.51 2.02 -5.69
CA VAL A 115 -5.28 2.84 -5.74
C VAL A 115 -4.24 2.28 -4.77
N ALA A 116 -4.65 1.83 -3.59
CA ALA A 116 -3.75 1.21 -2.64
C ALA A 116 -3.11 -0.09 -3.18
N MET A 117 -3.88 -0.94 -3.88
CA MET A 117 -3.34 -2.13 -4.53
C MET A 117 -2.34 -1.80 -5.65
N ALA A 118 -2.65 -0.82 -6.49
CA ALA A 118 -1.74 -0.35 -7.53
C ALA A 118 -0.47 0.27 -6.92
N ARG A 119 -0.60 1.04 -5.83
CA ARG A 119 0.54 1.61 -5.11
C ARG A 119 1.43 0.52 -4.54
N GLU A 120 0.86 -0.52 -3.92
CA GLU A 120 1.67 -1.62 -3.36
C GLU A 120 2.42 -2.37 -4.46
N TYR A 121 1.81 -2.58 -5.63
CA TYR A 121 2.52 -3.10 -6.81
C TYR A 121 3.72 -2.20 -7.18
N LEU A 122 3.50 -0.90 -7.32
CA LEU A 122 4.56 0.05 -7.69
C LEU A 122 5.66 0.13 -6.64
N SER A 123 5.31 0.14 -5.35
CA SER A 123 6.27 0.10 -4.26
C SER A 123 7.14 -1.16 -4.29
N SER A 124 6.58 -2.30 -4.71
CA SER A 124 7.34 -3.55 -4.85
C SER A 124 8.39 -3.52 -5.96
N LEU A 125 8.25 -2.65 -6.97
CA LEU A 125 9.28 -2.46 -8.01
C LEU A 125 10.59 -1.95 -7.42
N VAL A 126 10.51 -1.13 -6.37
CA VAL A 126 11.68 -0.54 -5.69
C VAL A 126 12.14 -1.41 -4.52
N SER A 127 11.18 -1.94 -3.74
CA SER A 127 11.50 -2.68 -2.52
C SER A 127 11.84 -4.16 -2.75
N HIS A 128 11.47 -4.70 -3.91
CA HIS A 128 11.50 -6.13 -4.23
C HIS A 128 10.73 -7.01 -3.23
N ASP A 129 9.78 -6.43 -2.50
CA ASP A 129 8.93 -7.14 -1.54
C ASP A 129 7.48 -7.12 -2.03
N ALA A 130 7.08 -8.23 -2.65
CA ALA A 130 5.75 -8.43 -3.20
C ALA A 130 4.76 -9.10 -2.22
N SER A 131 5.10 -9.21 -0.93
CA SER A 131 4.28 -9.95 0.06
C SER A 131 2.84 -9.43 0.23
N LYS A 132 2.63 -8.14 -0.07
CA LYS A 132 1.33 -7.45 -0.05
C LYS A 132 0.73 -7.23 -1.45
N VAL A 133 1.44 -7.58 -2.51
CA VAL A 133 0.94 -7.51 -3.89
C VAL A 133 -0.03 -8.66 -4.14
N ARG A 134 -1.14 -8.37 -4.82
CA ARG A 134 -2.21 -9.33 -5.12
C ARG A 134 -2.52 -9.29 -6.60
N LEU A 135 -2.12 -10.34 -7.30
CA LEU A 135 -2.38 -10.54 -8.72
C LEU A 135 -3.28 -11.76 -8.89
N ALA A 136 -4.25 -11.67 -9.80
CA ALA A 136 -5.04 -12.83 -10.21
C ALA A 136 -4.11 -13.91 -10.81
N ALA A 137 -4.50 -15.18 -10.72
CA ALA A 137 -3.66 -16.27 -11.22
C ALA A 137 -3.31 -16.12 -12.71
N ASP A 138 -4.25 -15.64 -13.51
CA ASP A 138 -4.15 -15.34 -14.94
C ASP A 138 -3.81 -13.87 -15.24
N CYS A 139 -3.37 -13.12 -14.21
CA CYS A 139 -2.89 -11.75 -14.40
C CYS A 139 -1.75 -11.70 -15.40
N PHE A 140 -1.71 -10.64 -16.19
CA PHE A 140 -0.67 -10.46 -17.19
C PHE A 140 -0.08 -9.07 -17.23
N ARG A 141 1.13 -8.98 -17.80
CA ARG A 141 1.84 -7.72 -18.01
C ARG A 141 2.21 -7.50 -19.47
N VAL A 142 1.99 -6.28 -19.95
CA VAL A 142 2.41 -5.83 -21.29
C VAL A 142 3.15 -4.50 -21.16
N GLU A 143 4.32 -4.40 -21.78
CA GLU A 143 5.14 -3.19 -21.83
C GLU A 143 5.35 -2.74 -23.27
N ASN A 144 4.96 -1.51 -23.60
CA ASN A 144 5.07 -0.95 -24.96
C ASN A 144 4.55 -1.90 -26.06
N GLY A 145 3.47 -2.63 -25.77
CA GLY A 145 2.84 -3.59 -26.68
C GLY A 145 3.48 -4.98 -26.73
N GLN A 146 4.53 -5.25 -25.95
CA GLN A 146 5.14 -6.57 -25.81
C GLN A 146 4.67 -7.26 -24.54
N ARG A 147 4.35 -8.54 -24.63
CA ARG A 147 3.98 -9.37 -23.48
C ARG A 147 5.25 -9.64 -22.65
N THR A 148 5.24 -9.23 -21.38
CA THR A 148 6.39 -9.36 -20.47
C THR A 148 6.09 -10.17 -19.21
N GLY A 149 4.83 -10.53 -18.98
CA GLY A 149 4.46 -11.49 -17.94
C GLY A 149 3.14 -12.18 -18.29
N ASP A 150 3.07 -13.49 -18.09
CA ASP A 150 1.97 -14.33 -18.54
C ASP A 150 1.10 -14.87 -17.39
N SER A 151 1.53 -14.72 -16.14
CA SER A 151 0.74 -15.11 -14.97
C SER A 151 1.04 -14.24 -13.74
N GLY A 152 0.09 -14.17 -12.81
CA GLY A 152 0.29 -13.50 -11.52
C GLY A 152 1.50 -14.05 -10.73
N PRO A 153 1.62 -15.38 -10.54
CA PRO A 153 2.77 -15.97 -9.83
C PRO A 153 4.12 -15.66 -10.49
N GLU A 154 4.18 -15.62 -11.82
CA GLU A 154 5.39 -15.23 -12.55
C GLU A 154 5.75 -13.78 -12.28
N ILE A 155 4.78 -12.86 -12.42
CA ILE A 155 5.01 -11.43 -12.16
C ILE A 155 5.44 -11.19 -10.71
N ILE A 156 4.86 -11.90 -9.73
CA ILE A 156 5.31 -11.85 -8.34
C ILE A 156 6.77 -12.30 -8.20
N ALA A 157 7.13 -13.44 -8.79
CA ALA A 157 8.50 -13.94 -8.74
C ALA A 157 9.49 -12.98 -9.43
N GLU A 158 9.07 -12.32 -10.51
CA GLU A 158 9.86 -11.29 -11.14
C GLU A 158 10.03 -10.06 -10.25
N LEU A 159 8.98 -9.55 -9.59
CA LEU A 159 9.09 -8.41 -8.67
C LEU A 159 10.11 -8.67 -7.54
N GLU A 160 10.12 -9.90 -7.01
CA GLU A 160 10.98 -10.29 -5.89
C GLU A 160 12.42 -10.61 -6.33
N HIS A 161 12.63 -11.14 -7.54
CA HIS A 161 13.91 -11.75 -7.93
C HIS A 161 14.43 -11.36 -9.32
N GLY A 162 13.62 -10.70 -10.14
CA GLY A 162 13.93 -10.32 -11.51
C GLY A 162 15.06 -9.31 -11.60
N ASP A 163 16.08 -9.65 -12.40
CA ASP A 163 17.24 -8.78 -12.63
C ASP A 163 16.85 -7.45 -13.27
N GLN A 164 15.73 -7.41 -14.01
CA GLN A 164 15.22 -6.20 -14.66
C GLN A 164 14.80 -5.09 -13.68
N TYR A 165 14.38 -5.44 -12.46
CA TYR A 165 13.93 -4.44 -11.48
C TYR A 165 15.05 -3.98 -10.55
N LYS A 166 16.14 -4.75 -10.40
CA LYS A 166 17.27 -4.40 -9.52
C LYS A 166 17.87 -3.01 -9.75
N PRO A 167 17.93 -2.48 -10.98
CA PRO A 167 18.43 -1.12 -11.20
C PRO A 167 17.50 -0.03 -10.68
N ILE A 168 16.23 -0.32 -10.38
CA ILE A 168 15.26 0.70 -9.96
C ILE A 168 15.65 1.24 -8.58
N THR A 169 15.86 2.55 -8.51
CA THR A 169 16.29 3.24 -7.27
C THR A 169 15.19 4.09 -6.68
N GLY A 170 14.16 4.45 -7.45
CA GLY A 170 13.05 5.26 -6.93
C GLY A 170 11.92 5.52 -7.92
N ILE A 171 10.77 5.87 -7.35
CA ILE A 171 9.59 6.36 -8.05
C ILE A 171 9.30 7.76 -7.53
N ARG A 172 9.09 8.73 -8.43
CA ARG A 172 8.80 10.13 -8.12
C ARG A 172 7.59 10.64 -8.90
N ASP A 173 7.05 11.75 -8.45
CA ASP A 173 5.94 12.47 -9.10
C ASP A 173 4.75 11.55 -9.42
N LEU A 174 4.47 10.64 -8.48
CA LEU A 174 3.46 9.59 -8.63
C LEU A 174 2.05 10.16 -8.47
N GLU A 175 1.28 10.11 -9.55
CA GLU A 175 -0.11 10.52 -9.62
C GLU A 175 -1.03 9.36 -10.01
N PHE A 176 -2.20 9.27 -9.39
CA PHE A 176 -3.21 8.27 -9.70
C PHE A 176 -4.48 8.88 -10.29
N ARG A 177 -5.11 8.14 -11.21
CA ARG A 177 -6.49 8.38 -11.66
C ARG A 177 -7.26 7.06 -11.64
N GLU A 178 -8.47 7.08 -11.11
CA GLU A 178 -9.33 5.91 -11.00
C GLU A 178 -10.64 6.12 -11.77
N TRP A 179 -11.11 5.08 -12.47
CA TRP A 179 -12.46 5.04 -13.04
C TRP A 179 -12.99 3.60 -13.14
N GLY A 180 -14.13 3.35 -12.51
CA GLY A 180 -14.71 2.00 -12.45
C GLY A 180 -13.70 1.01 -11.86
N PRO A 181 -13.37 -0.09 -12.56
CA PRO A 181 -12.37 -1.05 -12.09
C PRO A 181 -10.92 -0.67 -12.43
N ASN A 182 -10.67 0.48 -13.07
CA ASN A 182 -9.36 0.80 -13.61
C ASN A 182 -8.62 1.84 -12.77
N VAL A 183 -7.32 1.65 -12.62
CA VAL A 183 -6.40 2.63 -12.03
C VAL A 183 -5.30 2.93 -13.04
N VAL A 184 -4.97 4.20 -13.20
CA VAL A 184 -3.77 4.63 -13.92
C VAL A 184 -2.84 5.36 -13.00
N ALA A 185 -1.60 4.90 -12.96
CA ALA A 185 -0.48 5.58 -12.33
C ALA A 185 0.37 6.27 -13.40
N ARG A 186 0.75 7.52 -13.15
CA ARG A 186 1.78 8.22 -13.91
C ARG A 186 2.89 8.63 -12.97
N PHE A 187 4.13 8.35 -13.34
CA PHE A 187 5.28 8.60 -12.48
C PHE A 187 6.58 8.66 -13.27
N LEU A 188 7.62 9.16 -12.62
CA LEU A 188 9.01 9.03 -13.06
C LEU A 188 9.65 7.85 -12.33
N LEU A 189 10.32 6.99 -13.09
CA LEU A 189 11.09 5.86 -12.57
C LEU A 189 12.58 6.15 -12.77
N ASP A 190 13.32 6.16 -11.68
CA ASP A 190 14.77 6.33 -11.68
C ASP A 190 15.46 4.97 -11.62
N MET A 191 16.45 4.77 -12.49
CA MET A 191 17.24 3.55 -12.59
C MET A 191 18.73 3.87 -12.50
N GLY A 192 19.46 3.14 -11.65
CA GLY A 192 20.91 3.20 -11.56
C GLY A 192 21.59 2.51 -12.74
N ALA A 193 22.52 3.22 -13.39
CA ALA A 193 23.36 2.71 -14.46
C ALA A 193 24.83 3.10 -14.19
N GLY A 194 25.50 2.30 -13.35
CA GLY A 194 26.85 2.63 -12.88
C GLY A 194 26.84 3.86 -11.98
N GLU A 195 27.58 4.91 -12.37
CA GLU A 195 27.60 6.20 -11.66
C GLU A 195 26.48 7.16 -12.10
N HIS A 196 25.66 6.77 -13.09
CA HIS A 196 24.61 7.62 -13.65
C HIS A 196 23.22 7.14 -13.23
N VAL A 197 22.26 8.08 -13.23
CA VAL A 197 20.84 7.78 -13.07
C VAL A 197 20.16 8.02 -14.42
N ILE A 198 19.37 7.04 -14.87
CA ILE A 198 18.49 7.13 -16.03
C ILE A 198 17.08 7.27 -15.51
N THR A 199 16.36 8.29 -15.98
CA THR A 199 14.94 8.49 -15.65
C THR A 199 14.09 8.19 -16.88
N VAL A 200 12.98 7.47 -16.66
CA VAL A 200 11.94 7.25 -17.68
C VAL A 200 10.59 7.69 -17.15
N ALA A 201 9.72 8.14 -18.04
CA ALA A 201 8.33 8.43 -17.71
C ALA A 201 7.50 7.17 -17.93
N ILE A 202 6.70 6.80 -16.93
CA ILE A 202 5.87 5.61 -16.96
C ILE A 202 4.40 6.02 -16.85
N THR A 203 3.57 5.45 -17.72
CA THR A 203 2.12 5.36 -17.51
C THR A 203 1.75 3.88 -17.35
N GLU A 204 1.36 3.48 -16.15
CA GLU A 204 0.88 2.12 -15.87
C GLU A 204 -0.64 2.11 -15.68
N HIS A 205 -1.30 1.19 -16.38
CA HIS A 205 -2.72 0.92 -16.26
C HIS A 205 -2.94 -0.42 -15.57
N PHE A 206 -3.79 -0.42 -14.56
CA PHE A 206 -4.19 -1.59 -13.78
C PHE A 206 -5.69 -1.85 -13.98
N SER A 207 -6.06 -3.11 -14.23
CA SER A 207 -7.44 -3.59 -14.08
C SER A 207 -7.60 -4.26 -12.72
N VAL A 208 -8.48 -3.73 -11.89
CA VAL A 208 -8.71 -4.14 -10.49
C VAL A 208 -10.23 -4.25 -10.23
N PRO A 209 -10.92 -5.24 -10.81
CA PRO A 209 -12.38 -5.35 -10.65
C PRO A 209 -12.79 -5.73 -9.23
N GLY A 210 -11.95 -6.49 -8.53
CA GLY A 210 -12.15 -6.93 -7.14
C GLY A 210 -10.82 -6.97 -6.40
N GLY A 211 -10.67 -7.91 -5.46
CA GLY A 211 -9.50 -7.98 -4.58
C GLY A 211 -8.16 -8.35 -5.22
N GLU A 212 -8.09 -8.49 -6.54
CA GLU A 212 -6.88 -8.89 -7.26
C GLU A 212 -6.68 -7.99 -8.50
N ILE A 213 -5.43 -7.71 -8.85
CA ILE A 213 -5.07 -7.07 -10.12
C ILE A 213 -5.14 -8.15 -11.22
N GLU A 214 -5.93 -7.92 -12.26
CA GLU A 214 -6.10 -8.85 -13.38
C GLU A 214 -5.22 -8.54 -14.59
N SER A 215 -4.77 -7.30 -14.75
CA SER A 215 -3.87 -6.94 -15.85
C SER A 215 -3.09 -5.67 -15.56
N ILE A 216 -1.86 -5.61 -16.08
CA ILE A 216 -0.97 -4.46 -15.99
C ILE A 216 -0.48 -4.12 -17.39
N LEU A 217 -0.64 -2.86 -17.79
CA LEU A 217 -0.16 -2.34 -19.08
C LEU A 217 0.73 -1.13 -18.80
N ALA A 218 2.00 -1.20 -19.18
CA ALA A 218 2.94 -0.10 -19.03
C ALA A 218 3.28 0.52 -20.38
N ILE A 219 3.23 1.85 -20.42
CA ILE A 219 3.82 2.65 -21.48
C ILE A 219 5.06 3.33 -20.89
N ILE A 220 6.21 3.04 -21.49
CA ILE A 220 7.53 3.51 -21.03
C ILE A 220 8.06 4.48 -22.08
N GLU A 221 8.22 5.73 -21.68
CA GLU A 221 8.67 6.82 -22.55
C GLU A 221 10.00 7.39 -22.04
N PRO A 222 10.93 7.76 -22.95
CA PRO A 222 12.13 8.48 -22.56
C PRO A 222 11.76 9.79 -21.83
N HIS A 223 12.36 10.02 -20.67
CA HIS A 223 12.28 11.32 -20.01
C HIS A 223 13.49 12.15 -20.42
N PRO A 224 13.31 13.35 -21.00
CA PRO A 224 14.45 14.20 -21.33
C PRO A 224 15.21 14.54 -20.05
N ALA A 225 16.53 14.31 -20.04
CA ALA A 225 17.38 14.72 -18.94
C ALA A 225 17.21 16.24 -18.72
N ALA A 226 17.00 16.65 -17.47
CA ALA A 226 17.11 18.06 -17.11
C ALA A 226 18.52 18.52 -17.51
N GLY A 227 18.59 19.44 -18.48
CA GLY A 227 19.85 19.99 -18.99
C GLY A 227 20.56 20.90 -18.02
#